data_AF-A0A6J4F4J8-F1
#
_entry.id   AF-A0A6J4F4J8-F1
#
_cell.length_a   1.000
_cell.length_b   1.000
_cell.length_c   1.000
_cell.angle_alpha   90.00
_cell.angle_beta   90.00
_cell.angle_gamma   90.00
#
_symmetry.space_group_name_H-M   'P 1'
#
loop_
_entity.id
_entity.type
_entity.pdbx_description
1 polymer ?
#
loop_
_entity_poly.entity_id
_entity_poly.type
_entity_poly.pdbx_seq_one_letter_code
_entity_poly.pdbx_strand_id
1 'polypeptide(L)' 'MDNANETLSYLLDLDGEEIIYANGHVARLKVKEIGATPEKPHGISYSLTYHARDGRRLMR' A
#
# COMPACT_ATOMS: atom_id res chain seq x y z
N MET A 1 -24.41 8.74 4.82
CA MET A 1 -23.37 7.77 4.46
C MET A 1 -22.20 8.57 3.95
N ASP A 2 -21.18 8.62 4.78
CA ASP A 2 -19.96 9.39 4.70
C ASP A 2 -18.94 8.62 3.86
N ASN A 3 -19.06 8.74 2.53
CA ASN A 3 -18.22 8.07 1.52
C ASN A 3 -16.69 8.21 1.77
N ALA A 4 -16.25 9.23 2.52
CA ALA A 4 -14.86 9.45 2.88
C ALA A 4 -14.32 8.39 3.85
N ASN A 5 -15.15 7.89 4.77
CA ASN A 5 -14.77 6.90 5.78
C ASN A 5 -14.63 5.50 5.15
N GLU A 6 -15.53 5.16 4.22
CA GLU A 6 -15.46 3.92 3.45
C GLU A 6 -14.24 3.89 2.53
N THR A 7 -13.91 5.01 1.87
CA THR A 7 -12.73 5.11 1.00
C THR A 7 -11.43 4.95 1.81
N LEU A 8 -11.34 5.57 2.99
CA LEU A 8 -10.18 5.42 3.86
C LEU A 8 -10.02 3.98 4.35
N SER A 9 -11.12 3.36 4.78
CA SER A 9 -11.11 1.96 5.24
C SER A 9 -10.62 1.02 4.14
N TYR A 10 -11.14 1.18 2.91
CA TYR A 10 -10.69 0.42 1.75
C TYR A 10 -9.18 0.55 1.49
N LEU A 11 -8.62 1.76 1.63
CA LEU A 11 -7.19 1.98 1.44
C LEU A 11 -6.34 1.34 2.53
N LEU A 12 -6.82 1.32 3.77
CA LEU A 12 -6.14 0.67 4.88
C LEU A 12 -6.15 -0.86 4.73
N ASP A 13 -7.22 -1.43 4.18
CA ASP A 13 -7.33 -2.86 3.91
C ASP A 13 -6.30 -3.35 2.87
N LEU A 14 -5.71 -2.45 2.07
CA LEU A 14 -4.62 -2.79 1.15
C LEU A 14 -3.28 -3.04 1.87
N ASP A 15 -3.17 -2.85 3.19
CA ASP A 15 -1.93 -3.14 3.91
C ASP A 15 -1.61 -4.64 3.90
N GLY A 16 -0.48 -4.99 3.28
CA GLY A 16 -0.04 -6.37 3.16
C GLY A 16 -0.52 -7.07 1.90
N GLU A 17 -1.32 -6.41 1.04
CA GLU A 17 -1.72 -6.97 -0.25
C GLU A 17 -0.51 -7.25 -1.14
N GLU A 18 -0.53 -8.42 -1.78
CA GLU A 18 0.51 -8.90 -2.69
C GLU A 18 -0.07 -9.18 -4.07
N ILE A 19 0.47 -8.53 -5.09
CA ILE A 19 0.16 -8.84 -6.49
C ILE A 19 1.26 -9.76 -7.01
N ILE A 20 0.89 -11.02 -7.24
CA ILE A 20 1.79 -12.05 -7.76
C ILE A 20 1.66 -12.10 -9.28
N TYR A 21 2.76 -11.86 -9.98
CA TYR A 21 2.81 -11.90 -11.43
C TYR A 21 3.17 -13.30 -11.95
N ALA A 22 2.77 -13.63 -13.17
CA ALA A 22 3.02 -14.94 -13.79
C ALA A 22 4.51 -15.32 -13.89
N ASN A 23 5.40 -14.32 -13.95
CA ASN A 23 6.86 -14.52 -13.97
C ASN A 23 7.48 -14.71 -12.57
N GLY A 24 6.64 -14.78 -11.52
CA GLY A 24 7.04 -14.94 -10.12
C GLY A 24 7.49 -13.64 -9.44
N HIS A 25 7.37 -12.48 -10.07
CA HIS A 25 7.58 -11.21 -9.38
C HIS A 25 6.42 -10.90 -8.44
N VAL A 26 6.69 -10.07 -7.44
CA VAL A 26 5.70 -9.70 -6.42
C VAL A 26 5.73 -8.21 -6.19
N ALA A 27 4.58 -7.54 -6.31
CA ALA A 27 4.38 -6.21 -5.79
C ALA A 27 3.70 -6.28 -4.42
N ARG A 28 4.22 -5.56 -3.42
CA ARG A 28 3.68 -5.54 -2.05
C ARG A 28 3.26 -4.14 -1.67
N LEU A 29 2.03 -4.00 -1.20
CA LEU A 29 1.53 -2.76 -0.65
C LEU A 29 1.71 -2.77 0.88
N LYS A 30 2.19 -1.64 1.39
CA LYS A 30 2.26 -1.35 2.82
C LYS A 30 1.52 -0.05 3.05
N VAL A 31 0.38 -0.10 3.73
CA VAL A 31 -0.46 1.08 4.00
C VAL A 31 -0.65 1.20 5.50
N LYS A 32 -0.60 2.42 6.03
CA LYS A 32 -0.76 2.68 7.45
C LYS A 32 -1.51 3.98 7.65
N GLU A 33 -2.43 3.99 8.60
CA GLU A 33 -2.97 5.21 9.14
C GLU A 33 -1.89 5.93 9.96
N ILE A 34 -1.82 7.24 9.80
CA ILE A 34 -0.95 8.14 10.53
C ILE A 34 -1.75 9.37 10.96
N GLY A 35 -1.23 10.13 11.93
CA GLY A 35 -1.79 11.46 12.19
C GLY A 35 -1.72 12.32 10.93
N ALA A 36 -2.80 13.04 10.60
CA ALA A 36 -2.81 13.96 9.48
C ALA A 36 -1.74 15.04 9.66
N THR A 37 -0.92 15.26 8.63
CA THR A 37 0.10 16.31 8.60
C THR A 37 -0.14 17.22 7.40
N PRO A 38 0.44 18.44 7.33
CA PRO A 38 0.34 19.27 6.13
C PRO A 38 0.84 18.57 4.86
N GLU A 39 1.83 17.69 4.98
CA GLU A 39 2.40 16.91 3.87
C GLU A 39 1.53 15.71 3.50
N LYS A 40 0.76 15.18 4.47
CA LYS A 40 -0.14 14.03 4.33
C LYS A 40 -1.48 14.35 4.99
N PRO A 41 -2.29 15.25 4.39
CA PRO A 41 -3.51 15.75 5.01
C PRO A 41 -4.59 14.66 5.16
N HIS A 42 -4.47 13.58 4.38
CA HIS A 42 -5.36 12.42 4.42
C HIS A 42 -5.04 11.43 5.55
N GLY A 43 -3.98 11.66 6.34
CA GLY A 43 -3.66 10.80 7.48
C GLY A 43 -3.24 9.38 7.09
N ILE A 44 -2.66 9.19 5.91
CA ILE A 44 -2.19 7.87 5.46
C ILE A 44 -0.75 7.93 4.97
N SER A 45 -0.02 6.85 5.23
CA SER A 45 1.29 6.59 4.64
C SER A 45 1.23 5.27 3.88
N TYR A 46 1.67 5.30 2.63
CA TYR A 46 1.73 4.11 1.79
C TYR A 46 3.13 3.93 1.17
N SER A 47 3.48 2.70 0.86
CA SER A 47 4.62 2.35 0.02
C SER A 47 4.33 1.12 -0.81
N LEU A 48 4.82 1.11 -2.05
CA LEU A 48 4.74 -0.02 -2.96
C LEU A 48 6.16 -0.54 -3.18
N THR A 49 6.39 -1.82 -2.94
CA THR A 49 7.69 -2.43 -3.25
C THR A 49 7.53 -3.49 -4.32
N TYR A 50 8.51 -3.57 -5.22
CA TYR A 50 8.51 -4.57 -6.28
C TYR A 50 9.71 -5.50 -6.10
N HIS A 51 9.47 -6.81 -6.16
CA HIS A 51 10.45 -7.84 -5.90
C HIS A 51 10.54 -8.80 -7.09
N ALA A 52 11.76 -9.21 -7.41
CA ALA A 52 12.01 -10.32 -8.30
C ALA A 52 11.59 -11.66 -7.65
N ARG A 53 11.49 -12.71 -8.47
CA ARG A 53 11.16 -14.07 -8.02
C ARG A 53 12.10 -14.64 -6.96
N ASP A 54 13.35 -14.18 -6.95
CA ASP A 54 14.35 -14.54 -5.93
C ASP A 54 14.17 -13.77 -4.59
N GLY A 55 13.11 -12.95 -4.48
CA GLY A 55 12.84 -12.11 -3.32
C GLY A 55 13.65 -10.82 -3.26
N ARG A 56 14.52 -10.55 -4.26
CA ARG A 56 15.30 -9.32 -4.32
C ARG A 56 14.41 -8.13 -4.64
N ARG A 57 14.47 -7.10 -3.81
CA ARG A 57 13.76 -5.83 -4.07
C ARG A 57 14.40 -5.09 -5.25
N LEU A 58 13.58 -4.81 -6.26
CA LEU A 58 13.94 -4.06 -7.46
C LEU A 58 13.60 -2.57 -7.31
N MET A 59 12.49 -2.25 -6.62
CA MET A 59 12.00 -0.89 -6.42
C MET A 59 11.30 -0.73 -5.06
N ARG A 60 11.28 0.51 -4.56
CA ARG A 60 10.40 0.99 -3.49
C ARG A 60 9.85 2.37 -3.87
#